data_AF-A0A3Q7HAA0-F1
#
_entry.id   AF-A0A3Q7HAA0-F1
#
_cell.length_a   1.000
_cell.length_b   1.000
_cell.length_c   1.000
_cell.angle_alpha   90.00
_cell.angle_beta   90.00
_cell.angle_gamma   90.00
#
_symmetry.space_group_name_H-M   'P 1'
#
loop_
_entity.id
_entity.type
_entity.pdbx_description
1 polymer ?
#
loop_
_entity_poly.entity_id
_entity_poly.type
_entity_poly.pdbx_seq_one_letter_code
_entity_poly.pdbx_strand_id
1 'polypeptide(L)'
;TGLVIGPIVTVIISVGNSAVVIGLWPAHFIWTYYCVAKSKRLGWVLKIALLVSLPVPLTLWPIVAIIGSLIGGIGYGFLAPLIATFEAIGESITSKIYHCFADGCISTLKGSCTVVRDFTDFCFHSYFSYMDELSEEIYPDEKPIEVKLSKLPSCILVSLLAIPVDVPIITALALWKSPFMLFRGWKRLLEDLIGREGPFLETVCVPFAGLAIFLWPLAVVGSVVASFFSSFALALYSGIVVHQEDSFRMGLAYILAAVSIFDEYTNDLLDMREGSCFMRY
;
A
#
# COMPACT_ATOMS: atom_id res chain seq x y z
N THR A 1 -1.54 21.89 -21.35
CA THR A 1 -2.10 20.56 -21.72
C THR A 1 -2.19 19.63 -20.52
N GLY A 2 -1.11 19.40 -19.76
CA GLY A 2 -1.19 18.67 -18.48
C GLY A 2 -2.20 19.25 -17.48
N LEU A 3 -2.35 20.57 -17.44
CA LEU A 3 -3.34 21.27 -16.60
C LEU A 3 -4.82 21.01 -16.99
N VAL A 4 -5.09 20.58 -18.23
CA VAL A 4 -6.45 20.35 -18.74
C VAL A 4 -6.78 18.86 -18.78
N ILE A 5 -5.81 18.02 -19.16
CA ILE A 5 -6.00 16.57 -19.27
C ILE A 5 -5.81 15.86 -17.94
N GLY A 6 -4.92 16.37 -17.07
CA GLY A 6 -4.76 15.84 -15.72
C GLY A 6 -6.08 15.74 -14.97
N PRO A 7 -6.87 16.83 -14.87
CA PRO A 7 -8.20 16.79 -14.26
C PRO A 7 -9.16 15.78 -14.92
N ILE A 8 -9.16 15.68 -16.25
CA ILE A 8 -10.02 14.73 -16.98
C ILE A 8 -9.63 13.28 -16.64
N VAL A 9 -8.34 12.96 -16.66
CA VAL A 9 -7.80 11.65 -16.32
C VAL A 9 -8.08 11.29 -14.87
N THR A 10 -7.90 12.24 -13.95
CA THR A 10 -8.27 12.07 -12.55
C THR A 10 -9.75 11.77 -12.40
N VAL A 11 -10.62 12.47 -13.13
CA VAL A 11 -12.07 12.20 -13.11
C VAL A 11 -12.38 10.81 -13.66
N ILE A 12 -11.77 10.39 -14.77
CA ILE A 12 -12.00 9.06 -15.36
C ILE A 12 -11.63 7.97 -14.37
N ILE A 13 -10.43 8.03 -13.78
CA ILE A 13 -9.96 7.02 -12.83
C ILE A 13 -10.81 7.04 -11.56
N SER A 14 -11.03 8.22 -10.99
CA SER A 14 -11.78 8.34 -9.72
C SER A 14 -13.21 7.87 -9.87
N VAL A 15 -13.92 8.35 -10.90
CA VAL A 15 -15.34 8.00 -11.13
C VAL A 15 -15.46 6.56 -11.60
N GLY A 16 -14.59 6.12 -12.51
CA GLY A 16 -14.58 4.75 -13.02
C GLY A 16 -14.39 3.71 -11.91
N ASN A 17 -13.33 3.85 -11.12
CA ASN A 17 -13.06 2.94 -10.00
C ASN A 17 -14.13 3.03 -8.92
N SER A 18 -14.63 4.23 -8.61
CA SER A 18 -15.72 4.39 -7.62
C SER A 18 -17.00 3.72 -8.08
N ALA A 19 -17.34 3.81 -9.38
CA ALA A 19 -18.51 3.15 -9.93
C ALA A 19 -18.38 1.62 -9.85
N VAL A 20 -17.20 1.08 -10.16
CA VAL A 20 -16.89 -0.35 -9.99
C VAL A 20 -17.02 -0.79 -8.53
N VAL A 21 -16.40 -0.04 -7.61
CA VAL A 21 -16.46 -0.32 -6.17
C VAL A 21 -17.89 -0.32 -5.68
N ILE A 22 -18.67 0.73 -5.95
CA ILE A 22 -20.05 0.85 -5.48
C ILE A 22 -20.94 -0.22 -6.12
N GLY A 23 -20.77 -0.49 -7.42
CA GLY A 23 -21.55 -1.47 -8.16
C GLY A 23 -21.31 -2.91 -7.72
N LEU A 24 -20.05 -3.27 -7.45
CA LEU A 24 -19.66 -4.62 -7.01
C LEU A 24 -19.74 -4.82 -5.51
N TRP A 25 -19.78 -3.76 -4.71
CA TRP A 25 -19.74 -3.86 -3.26
C TRP A 25 -20.81 -4.81 -2.67
N PRO A 26 -22.08 -4.80 -3.11
CA PRO A 26 -23.06 -5.77 -2.61
C PRO A 26 -22.70 -7.22 -2.96
N ALA A 27 -22.15 -7.44 -4.15
CA ALA A 27 -21.74 -8.77 -4.60
C ALA A 27 -20.52 -9.26 -3.80
N HIS A 28 -19.50 -8.42 -3.62
CA HIS A 28 -18.36 -8.72 -2.76
C HIS A 28 -18.82 -9.02 -1.33
N PHE A 29 -19.69 -8.18 -0.76
CA PHE A 29 -20.22 -8.37 0.59
C PHE A 29 -20.88 -9.75 0.74
N ILE A 30 -21.86 -10.06 -0.12
CA ILE A 30 -22.60 -11.33 -0.04
C ILE A 30 -21.67 -12.53 -0.30
N TRP A 31 -20.79 -12.43 -1.30
CA TRP A 31 -19.88 -13.51 -1.66
C TRP A 31 -18.88 -13.81 -0.54
N THR A 32 -18.32 -12.78 0.10
CA THR A 32 -17.41 -12.98 1.25
C THR A 32 -18.10 -13.72 2.39
N TYR A 33 -19.32 -13.30 2.75
CA TYR A 33 -20.10 -13.97 3.79
C TYR A 33 -20.37 -15.43 3.43
N TYR A 34 -20.76 -15.69 2.18
CA TYR A 34 -21.02 -17.04 1.69
C TYR A 34 -19.77 -17.92 1.74
N CYS A 35 -18.65 -17.46 1.20
CA CYS A 35 -17.40 -18.23 1.15
C CYS A 35 -16.85 -18.51 2.56
N VAL A 36 -16.87 -17.53 3.46
CA VAL A 36 -16.43 -17.73 4.85
C VAL A 36 -17.35 -18.70 5.60
N ALA A 37 -18.67 -18.61 5.40
CA ALA A 37 -19.62 -19.54 6.00
C ALA A 37 -19.46 -20.97 5.47
N LYS A 38 -19.22 -21.14 4.17
CA LYS A 38 -19.03 -22.42 3.50
C LYS A 38 -17.67 -23.06 3.79
N SER A 39 -16.62 -22.26 3.96
CA SER A 39 -15.24 -22.71 4.07
C SER A 39 -15.07 -23.79 5.15
N LYS A 40 -14.41 -24.90 4.78
CA LYS A 40 -14.01 -25.96 5.72
C LYS A 40 -12.62 -25.73 6.30
N ARG A 41 -11.84 -24.78 5.75
CA ARG A 41 -10.49 -24.37 6.21
C ARG A 41 -10.49 -23.73 7.59
N LEU A 42 -11.63 -23.16 8.01
CA LEU A 42 -11.77 -22.40 9.25
C LEU A 42 -12.49 -23.23 10.31
N GLY A 43 -11.88 -23.36 11.48
CA GLY A 43 -12.55 -23.92 12.66
C GLY A 43 -13.79 -23.10 13.06
N TRP A 44 -14.76 -23.74 13.72
CA TRP A 44 -16.05 -23.13 14.08
C TRP A 44 -15.92 -21.77 14.79
N VAL A 45 -14.97 -21.67 15.72
CA VAL A 45 -14.69 -20.45 16.48
C VAL A 45 -14.19 -19.33 15.58
N LEU A 46 -13.20 -19.61 14.75
CA LEU A 46 -12.60 -18.64 13.84
C LEU A 46 -13.62 -18.19 12.79
N LYS A 47 -14.46 -19.11 12.31
CA LYS A 47 -15.56 -18.79 11.40
C LYS A 47 -16.54 -17.80 12.01
N ILE A 48 -16.99 -18.02 13.25
CA ILE A 48 -17.89 -17.09 13.95
C ILE A 48 -17.19 -15.74 14.17
N ALA A 49 -15.94 -15.74 14.65
CA ALA A 49 -15.18 -14.52 14.89
C ALA A 49 -15.00 -13.70 13.61
N LEU A 50 -14.66 -14.35 12.49
CA LEU A 50 -14.53 -13.71 11.18
C LEU A 50 -15.88 -13.19 10.68
N LEU A 51 -16.97 -13.96 10.79
CA LEU A 51 -18.31 -13.50 10.37
C LEU A 51 -18.76 -12.25 11.14
N VAL A 52 -18.40 -12.15 12.42
CA VAL A 52 -18.69 -10.97 13.26
C VAL A 52 -17.77 -9.80 12.95
N SER A 53 -16.50 -10.05 12.61
CA SER A 53 -15.53 -8.98 12.31
C SER A 53 -15.59 -8.48 10.87
N LEU A 54 -16.07 -9.29 9.92
CA LEU A 54 -16.20 -9.00 8.48
C LEU A 54 -16.91 -7.68 8.11
N PRO A 55 -17.96 -7.20 8.82
CA PRO A 55 -18.57 -5.92 8.49
C PRO A 55 -17.56 -4.77 8.46
N VAL A 56 -16.59 -4.77 9.38
CA VAL A 56 -15.61 -3.69 9.52
C VAL A 56 -14.71 -3.54 8.28
N PRO A 57 -13.94 -4.56 7.85
CA PRO A 57 -13.13 -4.43 6.64
C PRO A 57 -13.98 -4.28 5.37
N LEU A 58 -15.16 -4.92 5.27
CA LEU A 58 -16.02 -4.80 4.09
C LEU A 58 -16.64 -3.42 3.93
N THR A 59 -16.85 -2.68 5.02
CA THR A 59 -17.32 -1.29 4.98
C THR A 59 -16.18 -0.29 4.81
N LEU A 60 -15.01 -0.58 5.37
CA LEU A 60 -13.83 0.26 5.24
C LEU A 60 -13.23 0.18 3.82
N TRP A 61 -13.27 -0.99 3.19
CA TRP A 61 -12.68 -1.23 1.86
C TRP A 61 -13.15 -0.25 0.78
N PRO A 62 -14.46 0.02 0.58
CA PRO A 62 -14.91 1.03 -0.38
C PRO A 62 -14.36 2.43 -0.11
N ILE A 63 -14.28 2.84 1.16
CA ILE A 63 -13.77 4.16 1.54
C ILE A 63 -12.30 4.28 1.14
N VAL A 64 -11.50 3.27 1.49
CA VAL A 64 -10.07 3.21 1.13
C VAL A 64 -9.89 3.17 -0.38
N ALA A 65 -10.69 2.37 -1.10
CA ALA A 65 -10.62 2.27 -2.55
C ALA A 65 -10.98 3.58 -3.26
N ILE A 66 -11.98 4.32 -2.78
CA ILE A 66 -12.36 5.63 -3.35
C ILE A 66 -11.26 6.68 -3.08
N ILE A 67 -10.77 6.77 -1.84
CA ILE A 67 -9.69 7.71 -1.49
C ILE A 67 -8.42 7.37 -2.28
N GLY A 68 -8.05 6.08 -2.35
CA GLY A 68 -6.92 5.60 -3.11
C GLY A 68 -7.06 5.88 -4.61
N SER A 69 -8.25 5.74 -5.18
CA SER A 69 -8.53 6.07 -6.58
C SER A 69 -8.43 7.56 -6.86
N LEU A 70 -8.84 8.42 -5.92
CA LEU A 70 -8.66 9.87 -6.04
C LEU A 70 -7.18 10.26 -6.02
N ILE A 71 -6.43 9.79 -5.01
CA ILE A 71 -5.00 10.08 -4.87
C ILE A 71 -4.22 9.51 -6.06
N GLY A 72 -4.49 8.26 -6.43
CA GLY A 72 -3.89 7.59 -7.58
C GLY A 72 -4.24 8.27 -8.90
N GLY A 73 -5.49 8.72 -9.06
CA GLY A 73 -5.94 9.47 -10.23
C GLY A 73 -5.28 10.85 -10.35
N ILE A 74 -5.05 11.56 -9.24
CA ILE A 74 -4.29 12.81 -9.21
C ILE A 74 -2.83 12.54 -9.59
N GLY A 75 -2.21 11.54 -8.96
CA GLY A 75 -0.83 11.13 -9.24
C GLY A 75 -0.64 10.75 -10.70
N TYR A 76 -1.50 9.87 -11.23
CA TYR A 76 -1.45 9.44 -12.63
C TYR A 76 -1.72 10.60 -13.60
N GLY A 77 -2.74 11.43 -13.33
CA GLY A 77 -3.09 12.58 -14.15
C GLY A 77 -1.99 13.66 -14.22
N PHE A 78 -1.16 13.78 -13.18
CA PHE A 78 -0.01 14.70 -13.17
C PHE A 78 1.24 14.07 -13.79
N LEU A 79 1.57 12.83 -13.42
CA LEU A 79 2.81 12.17 -13.80
C LEU A 79 2.77 11.66 -15.25
N ALA A 80 1.68 11.04 -15.70
CA ALA A 80 1.64 10.42 -17.03
C ALA A 80 1.85 11.41 -18.20
N PRO A 81 1.19 12.59 -18.24
CA PRO A 81 1.48 13.59 -19.28
C PRO A 81 2.91 14.14 -19.22
N LEU A 82 3.47 14.23 -18.01
CA LEU A 82 4.81 14.75 -17.79
C LEU A 82 5.87 13.75 -18.28
N ILE A 83 5.69 12.46 -18.01
CA ILE A 83 6.51 11.37 -18.56
C ILE A 83 6.45 11.38 -20.10
N ALA A 84 5.25 11.45 -20.69
CA ALA A 84 5.07 11.47 -22.14
C ALA A 84 5.72 12.70 -22.82
N THR A 85 5.73 13.85 -22.14
CA THR A 85 6.39 15.06 -22.66
C THR A 85 7.91 14.89 -22.70
N PHE A 86 8.50 14.24 -21.69
CA PHE A 86 9.94 14.00 -21.65
C PHE A 86 10.41 12.95 -22.65
N GLU A 87 9.63 11.88 -22.84
CA GLU A 87 9.92 10.85 -23.85
C GLU A 87 10.00 11.46 -25.25
N ALA A 88 9.12 12.41 -25.57
CA ALA A 88 9.11 13.06 -26.87
C ALA A 88 10.20 14.12 -27.10
N ILE A 89 10.77 14.71 -26.04
CA ILE A 89 11.92 15.63 -26.15
C ILE A 89 13.20 14.88 -26.52
N GLY A 90 13.25 13.56 -26.28
CA GLY A 90 14.33 12.67 -26.72
C GLY A 90 14.42 12.47 -28.23
N GLU A 91 13.37 12.81 -29.00
CA GLU A 91 13.36 12.67 -30.46
C GLU A 91 13.39 14.02 -31.20
N SER A 92 14.17 14.09 -32.29
CA SER A 92 14.53 15.32 -33.02
C SER A 92 13.36 16.24 -33.45
N ILE A 93 13.61 17.54 -33.30
CA ILE A 93 12.71 18.68 -33.47
C ILE A 93 12.60 19.03 -34.96
N THR A 94 11.45 18.93 -35.62
CA THR A 94 11.17 19.80 -36.80
C THR A 94 9.70 19.92 -37.24
N SER A 95 8.76 19.09 -36.78
CA SER A 95 7.31 19.35 -36.96
C SER A 95 6.41 18.70 -35.90
N LYS A 96 7.04 18.24 -34.80
CA LYS A 96 6.51 17.22 -33.88
C LYS A 96 5.61 17.72 -32.76
N ILE A 97 5.58 19.01 -32.42
CA ILE A 97 4.91 19.48 -31.19
C ILE A 97 3.40 19.20 -31.21
N TYR A 98 2.68 19.45 -32.31
CA TYR A 98 1.24 19.17 -32.33
C TYR A 98 0.91 17.67 -32.26
N HIS A 99 1.62 16.84 -33.04
CA HIS A 99 1.40 15.39 -33.05
C HIS A 99 1.86 14.71 -31.76
N CYS A 100 3.05 15.06 -31.25
CA CYS A 100 3.52 14.58 -29.94
C CYS A 100 2.55 14.93 -28.82
N PHE A 101 2.03 16.16 -28.80
CA PHE A 101 1.10 16.57 -27.76
C PHE A 101 -0.25 15.89 -27.93
N ALA A 102 -0.82 15.85 -29.13
CA ALA A 102 -2.08 15.17 -29.38
C ALA A 102 -1.98 13.66 -29.06
N ASP A 103 -0.91 12.99 -29.49
CA ASP A 103 -0.69 11.56 -29.26
C ASP A 103 -0.41 11.27 -27.79
N GLY A 104 0.38 12.09 -27.09
CA GLY A 104 0.63 11.95 -25.64
C GLY A 104 -0.63 12.18 -24.79
N CYS A 105 -1.51 13.06 -25.24
CA CYS A 105 -2.80 13.33 -24.59
C CYS A 105 -3.78 12.17 -24.79
N ILE A 106 -3.88 11.64 -26.01
CA ILE A 106 -4.72 10.50 -26.35
C ILE A 106 -4.20 9.22 -25.67
N SER A 107 -2.88 9.02 -25.61
CA SER A 107 -2.28 7.87 -24.94
C SER A 107 -2.53 7.89 -23.44
N THR A 108 -2.40 9.06 -22.79
CA THR A 108 -2.72 9.21 -21.37
C THR A 108 -4.19 8.93 -21.10
N LEU A 109 -5.10 9.40 -21.96
CA LEU A 109 -6.53 9.15 -21.84
C LEU A 109 -6.85 7.65 -21.97
N LYS A 110 -6.27 6.98 -22.98
CA LYS A 110 -6.38 5.52 -23.14
C LYS A 110 -5.81 4.78 -21.92
N GLY A 111 -4.64 5.19 -21.43
CA GLY A 111 -4.02 4.64 -20.23
C GLY A 111 -4.92 4.77 -19.01
N SER A 112 -5.61 5.90 -18.83
CA SER A 112 -6.58 6.07 -17.74
C SER A 112 -7.76 5.11 -17.84
N CYS A 113 -8.27 4.83 -19.04
CA CYS A 113 -9.30 3.82 -19.25
C CYS A 113 -8.78 2.39 -18.98
N THR A 114 -7.52 2.11 -19.34
CA THR A 114 -6.87 0.84 -19.02
C THR A 114 -6.73 0.66 -17.51
N VAL A 115 -6.35 1.68 -16.75
CA VAL A 115 -6.29 1.62 -15.28
C VAL A 115 -7.63 1.25 -14.67
N VAL A 116 -8.73 1.86 -15.16
CA VAL A 116 -10.09 1.51 -14.70
C VAL A 116 -10.45 0.07 -15.08
N ARG A 117 -10.08 -0.36 -16.29
CA ARG A 117 -10.32 -1.73 -16.75
C ARG A 117 -9.55 -2.76 -15.92
N ASP A 118 -8.28 -2.54 -15.65
CA ASP A 118 -7.45 -3.44 -14.85
C ASP A 118 -7.99 -3.55 -13.41
N PHE A 119 -8.42 -2.42 -12.84
CA PHE A 119 -9.09 -2.41 -11.54
C PHE A 119 -10.43 -3.17 -11.57
N THR A 120 -11.19 -3.02 -12.65
CA THR A 120 -12.43 -3.77 -12.88
C THR A 120 -12.16 -5.27 -12.95
N ASP A 121 -11.18 -5.68 -13.75
CA ASP A 121 -10.80 -7.09 -13.92
C ASP A 121 -10.32 -7.69 -12.59
N PHE A 122 -9.54 -6.95 -11.80
CA PHE A 122 -9.17 -7.36 -10.45
C PHE A 122 -10.39 -7.58 -9.54
N CYS A 123 -11.33 -6.63 -9.51
CA CYS A 123 -12.53 -6.73 -8.68
C CYS A 123 -13.51 -7.82 -9.15
N PHE A 124 -13.59 -8.10 -10.45
CA PHE A 124 -14.48 -9.12 -11.01
C PHE A 124 -13.90 -10.52 -11.01
N HIS A 125 -12.59 -10.68 -11.19
CA HIS A 125 -11.96 -11.98 -11.38
C HIS A 125 -11.07 -12.36 -10.22
N SER A 126 -10.05 -11.55 -9.91
CA SER A 126 -9.08 -11.88 -8.86
C SER A 126 -9.73 -12.00 -7.49
N TYR A 127 -10.63 -11.07 -7.16
CA TYR A 127 -11.34 -11.09 -5.88
C TYR A 127 -12.19 -12.36 -5.71
N PHE A 128 -13.06 -12.66 -6.68
CA PHE A 128 -13.94 -13.81 -6.60
C PHE A 128 -13.15 -15.13 -6.61
N SER A 129 -12.11 -15.23 -7.45
CA SER A 129 -11.22 -16.39 -7.47
C SER A 129 -10.55 -16.65 -6.13
N TYR A 130 -10.05 -15.60 -5.47
CA TYR A 130 -9.45 -15.73 -4.13
C TYR A 130 -10.49 -16.19 -3.09
N MET A 131 -11.69 -15.63 -3.15
CA MET A 131 -12.78 -16.03 -2.24
C MET A 131 -13.27 -17.46 -2.50
N ASP A 132 -13.23 -17.91 -3.74
CA ASP A 132 -13.60 -19.28 -4.13
C ASP A 132 -12.59 -20.28 -3.59
N GLU A 133 -11.29 -20.01 -3.75
CA GLU A 133 -10.21 -20.80 -3.18
C GLU A 133 -10.32 -20.91 -1.65
N LEU A 134 -10.71 -19.83 -0.97
CA LEU A 134 -10.97 -19.87 0.48
C LEU A 134 -12.14 -20.79 0.84
N SER A 135 -13.13 -20.92 -0.06
CA SER A 135 -14.32 -21.76 0.12
C SER A 135 -14.11 -23.23 -0.28
N GLU A 136 -13.03 -23.54 -1.00
CA GLU A 136 -12.72 -24.89 -1.47
C GLU A 136 -12.44 -25.85 -0.31
N GLU A 137 -12.73 -27.14 -0.56
CA GLU A 137 -12.49 -28.20 0.40
C GLU A 137 -10.98 -28.42 0.59
N ILE A 138 -10.59 -28.70 1.83
CA ILE A 138 -9.23 -29.05 2.16
C ILE A 138 -8.94 -30.47 1.63
N TYR A 139 -7.71 -30.71 1.15
CA TYR A 139 -7.22 -32.07 0.92
C TYR A 139 -7.38 -32.92 2.21
N PRO A 140 -7.67 -34.23 2.10
CA PRO A 140 -8.03 -35.08 3.23
C PRO A 140 -6.99 -35.13 4.38
N ASP A 141 -5.75 -34.71 4.14
CA ASP A 141 -4.65 -34.76 5.11
C ASP A 141 -4.33 -33.42 5.81
N GLU A 142 -4.97 -32.31 5.42
CA GLU A 142 -4.70 -31.00 6.02
C GLU A 142 -5.77 -30.62 7.05
N LYS A 143 -5.31 -30.27 8.26
CA LYS A 143 -6.19 -29.98 9.39
C LYS A 143 -6.72 -28.55 9.28
N PRO A 144 -8.00 -28.32 9.60
CA PRO A 144 -8.56 -26.97 9.62
C PRO A 144 -7.78 -26.07 10.60
N ILE A 145 -7.74 -24.78 10.29
CA ILE A 145 -7.15 -23.76 11.18
C ILE A 145 -8.08 -23.62 12.39
N GLU A 146 -7.72 -24.29 13.48
CA GLU A 146 -8.49 -24.31 14.72
C GLU A 146 -7.95 -23.31 15.74
N VAL A 147 -8.74 -22.26 16.01
CA VAL A 147 -8.47 -21.35 17.13
C VAL A 147 -9.18 -21.86 18.38
N LYS A 148 -8.43 -22.16 19.44
CA LYS A 148 -8.98 -22.54 20.75
C LYS A 148 -9.77 -21.35 21.33
N LEU A 149 -11.08 -21.53 21.56
CA LEU A 149 -11.98 -20.49 22.11
C LEU A 149 -11.45 -19.90 23.43
N SER A 150 -10.80 -20.72 24.26
CA SER A 150 -10.24 -20.30 25.54
C SER A 150 -9.10 -19.28 25.43
N LYS A 151 -8.46 -19.17 24.26
CA LYS A 151 -7.31 -18.27 24.03
C LYS A 151 -7.72 -16.96 23.33
N LEU A 152 -8.89 -16.93 22.72
CA LEU A 152 -9.44 -15.76 22.03
C LEU A 152 -9.49 -14.50 22.94
N PRO A 153 -9.91 -14.59 24.22
CA PRO A 153 -9.86 -13.44 25.14
C PRO A 153 -8.43 -12.95 25.36
N SER A 154 -7.46 -13.86 25.46
CA SER A 154 -6.05 -13.51 25.62
C SER A 154 -5.49 -12.83 24.37
N CYS A 155 -5.83 -13.30 23.17
CA CYS A 155 -5.44 -12.67 21.90
C CYS A 155 -6.00 -11.24 21.79
N ILE A 156 -7.29 -11.05 22.10
CA ILE A 156 -7.93 -9.74 22.11
C ILE A 156 -7.26 -8.82 23.14
N LEU A 157 -7.00 -9.32 24.36
CA LEU A 157 -6.37 -8.54 25.42
C LEU A 157 -4.96 -8.04 25.01
N VAL A 158 -4.11 -8.92 24.45
CA VAL A 158 -2.77 -8.50 23.98
C VAL A 158 -2.89 -7.49 22.85
N SER A 159 -3.78 -7.70 21.88
CA SER A 159 -3.97 -6.77 20.77
C SER A 159 -4.42 -5.37 21.26
N LEU A 160 -5.32 -5.32 22.24
CA LEU A 160 -5.77 -4.07 22.86
C LEU A 160 -4.66 -3.36 23.65
N LEU A 161 -3.71 -4.11 24.22
CA LEU A 161 -2.54 -3.55 24.89
C LEU A 161 -1.46 -3.12 23.89
N ALA A 162 -1.34 -3.79 22.75
CA ALA A 162 -0.37 -3.49 21.71
C ALA A 162 -0.67 -2.17 20.99
N ILE A 163 -1.93 -1.89 20.66
CA ILE A 163 -2.35 -0.67 19.94
C ILE A 163 -1.83 0.62 20.62
N PRO A 164 -2.07 0.88 21.93
CA PRO A 164 -1.59 2.09 22.59
C PRO A 164 -0.07 2.14 22.80
N VAL A 165 0.67 1.07 22.49
CA VAL A 165 2.14 1.02 22.58
C VAL A 165 2.73 1.20 21.17
N ASP A 166 2.38 0.31 20.24
CA ASP A 166 2.96 0.26 18.90
C ASP A 166 2.60 1.50 18.10
N VAL A 167 1.33 1.93 18.09
CA VAL A 167 0.88 3.08 17.29
C VAL A 167 1.66 4.35 17.64
N PRO A 168 1.72 4.81 18.90
CA PRO A 168 2.46 6.03 19.22
C PRO A 168 3.97 5.87 19.07
N ILE A 169 4.56 4.73 19.44
CA ILE A 169 6.02 4.55 19.39
C ILE A 169 6.51 4.48 17.94
N ILE A 170 5.87 3.64 17.10
CA ILE A 170 6.23 3.52 15.68
C ILE A 170 6.03 4.85 14.96
N THR A 171 4.92 5.55 15.24
CA THR A 171 4.68 6.87 14.64
C THR A 171 5.71 7.91 15.10
N ALA A 172 6.10 7.92 16.37
CA ALA A 172 7.13 8.80 16.89
C ALA A 172 8.50 8.51 16.25
N LEU A 173 8.87 7.25 16.10
CA LEU A 173 10.09 6.83 15.40
C LEU A 173 10.07 7.27 13.93
N ALA A 174 8.95 7.06 13.23
CA ALA A 174 8.80 7.49 11.85
C ALA A 174 8.93 9.02 11.70
N LEU A 175 8.30 9.80 12.60
CA LEU A 175 8.41 11.26 12.62
C LEU A 175 9.84 11.71 12.91
N TRP A 176 10.52 11.10 13.88
CA TRP A 176 11.90 11.41 14.25
C TRP A 176 12.89 11.11 13.12
N LYS A 177 12.70 10.00 12.40
CA LYS A 177 13.56 9.57 11.29
C LYS A 177 13.25 10.27 9.96
N SER A 178 12.04 10.82 9.81
CA SER A 178 11.61 11.53 8.60
C SER A 178 12.54 12.68 8.14
N PRO A 179 13.08 13.57 9.01
CA PRO A 179 14.03 14.60 8.56
C PRO A 179 15.32 13.99 8.01
N PHE A 180 15.84 12.93 8.63
CA PHE A 180 17.05 12.25 8.16
C PHE A 180 16.82 11.61 6.79
N MET A 181 15.67 10.95 6.60
CA MET A 181 15.25 10.40 5.31
C MET A 181 15.14 11.49 4.22
N LEU A 182 14.59 12.66 4.59
CA LEU A 182 14.46 13.79 3.67
C LEU A 182 15.81 14.31 3.20
N PHE A 183 16.69 14.70 4.13
CA PHE A 183 18.00 15.26 3.79
C PHE A 183 18.90 14.25 3.08
N ARG A 184 18.89 12.99 3.53
CA ARG A 184 19.71 11.94 2.92
C ARG A 184 19.24 11.60 1.51
N GLY A 185 17.94 11.44 1.32
CA GLY A 185 17.39 11.17 -0.01
C GLY A 185 17.66 12.32 -0.98
N TRP A 186 17.52 13.57 -0.54
CA TRP A 186 17.94 14.72 -1.36
C TRP A 186 19.44 14.72 -1.68
N LYS A 187 20.30 14.46 -0.69
CA LYS A 187 21.74 14.38 -0.92
C LYS A 187 22.06 13.32 -1.98
N ARG A 188 21.51 12.10 -1.83
CA ARG A 188 21.71 11.00 -2.78
C ARG A 188 21.19 11.33 -4.18
N LEU A 189 19.98 11.88 -4.29
CA LEU A 189 19.40 12.28 -5.58
C LEU A 189 20.18 13.41 -6.25
N LEU A 190 20.76 14.34 -5.48
CA LEU A 190 21.64 15.39 -6.00
C LEU A 190 23.01 14.84 -6.44
N GLU A 191 23.58 13.89 -5.69
CA GLU A 191 24.82 13.19 -6.05
C GLU A 191 24.63 12.36 -7.32
N ASP A 192 23.52 11.63 -7.45
CA ASP A 192 23.18 10.87 -8.67
C ASP A 192 23.00 11.81 -9.88
N LEU A 193 22.43 13.00 -9.67
CA LEU A 193 22.25 14.02 -10.72
C LEU A 193 23.58 14.64 -11.18
N ILE A 194 24.52 14.90 -10.27
CA ILE A 194 25.81 15.57 -10.55
C ILE A 194 26.86 14.56 -11.03
N GLY A 195 26.90 13.37 -10.42
CA GLY A 195 27.87 12.31 -10.69
C GLY A 195 27.62 11.57 -12.00
N ARG A 196 26.41 11.65 -12.56
CA ARG A 196 26.03 10.95 -13.80
C ARG A 196 26.25 9.43 -13.72
N GLU A 197 26.17 8.88 -12.51
CA GLU A 197 26.23 7.44 -12.21
C GLU A 197 24.83 6.95 -11.78
N GLY A 198 24.47 5.70 -12.11
CA GLY A 198 23.16 5.10 -11.81
C GLY A 198 22.18 5.07 -13.00
N PRO A 199 20.84 4.93 -12.79
CA PRO A 199 19.83 4.80 -13.85
C PRO A 199 19.66 6.05 -14.74
N PHE A 200 20.56 7.02 -14.63
CA PHE A 200 20.53 8.36 -15.22
C PHE A 200 21.69 8.63 -16.20
N LEU A 201 22.26 7.57 -16.79
CA LEU A 201 23.36 7.67 -17.76
C LEU A 201 22.95 8.37 -19.08
N GLU A 202 21.67 8.32 -19.46
CA GLU A 202 21.16 8.97 -20.66
C GLU A 202 20.65 10.39 -20.36
N THR A 203 20.97 11.35 -21.24
CA THR A 203 20.55 12.76 -21.13
C THR A 203 19.03 12.96 -21.04
N VAL A 204 18.25 11.95 -21.40
CA VAL A 204 16.80 11.91 -21.30
C VAL A 204 16.32 11.86 -19.85
N CYS A 205 17.12 11.35 -18.91
CA CYS A 205 16.70 11.08 -17.54
C CYS A 205 16.91 12.26 -16.55
N VAL A 206 17.59 13.33 -16.97
CA VAL A 206 17.87 14.53 -16.14
C VAL A 206 16.58 15.21 -15.62
N PRO A 207 15.51 15.40 -16.43
CA PRO A 207 14.27 15.98 -15.95
C PRO A 207 13.51 15.08 -14.97
N PHE A 208 13.61 13.76 -15.12
CA PHE A 208 13.01 12.78 -14.21
C PHE A 208 13.70 12.80 -12.84
N ALA A 209 15.02 12.94 -12.81
CA ALA A 209 15.77 13.12 -11.57
C ALA A 209 15.37 14.44 -10.86
N GLY A 210 15.20 15.53 -11.61
CA GLY A 210 14.67 16.80 -11.06
C GLY A 210 13.28 16.66 -10.46
N LEU A 211 12.37 15.94 -11.14
CA LEU A 211 11.04 15.64 -10.61
C LEU A 211 11.12 14.77 -9.34
N ALA A 212 11.99 13.76 -9.31
CA ALA A 212 12.18 12.90 -8.16
C ALA A 212 12.66 13.69 -6.92
N ILE A 213 13.57 14.66 -7.10
CA ILE A 213 14.01 15.57 -6.02
C ILE A 213 12.82 16.38 -5.48
N PHE A 214 11.96 16.89 -6.37
CA PHE A 214 10.78 17.66 -5.98
C PHE A 214 9.70 16.82 -5.30
N LEU A 215 9.51 15.58 -5.73
CA LEU A 215 8.51 14.65 -5.18
C LEU A 215 8.99 13.92 -3.93
N TRP A 216 10.30 13.93 -3.63
CA TRP A 216 10.87 13.26 -2.47
C TRP A 216 10.22 13.63 -1.13
N PRO A 217 9.91 14.92 -0.82
CA PRO A 217 9.20 15.28 0.41
C PRO A 217 7.81 14.62 0.51
N LEU A 218 7.10 14.49 -0.61
CA LEU A 218 5.80 13.82 -0.65
C LEU A 218 5.95 12.33 -0.35
N ALA A 219 7.01 11.69 -0.85
CA ALA A 219 7.33 10.30 -0.53
C ALA A 219 7.63 10.10 0.96
N VAL A 220 8.34 11.05 1.60
CA VAL A 220 8.60 11.02 3.05
C VAL A 220 7.32 11.19 3.86
N VAL A 221 6.41 12.08 3.46
CA VAL A 221 5.08 12.19 4.11
C VAL A 221 4.30 10.88 3.94
N GLY A 222 4.32 10.30 2.74
CA GLY A 222 3.69 9.00 2.44
C GLY A 222 4.22 7.87 3.32
N SER A 223 5.53 7.82 3.58
CA SER A 223 6.13 6.78 4.42
C SER A 223 5.74 6.92 5.89
N VAL A 224 5.60 8.15 6.41
CA VAL A 224 5.09 8.39 7.78
C VAL A 224 3.64 7.96 7.90
N VAL A 225 2.80 8.33 6.94
CA VAL A 225 1.38 7.93 6.91
C VAL A 225 1.25 6.40 6.80
N ALA A 226 2.04 5.77 5.93
CA ALA A 226 2.08 4.32 5.81
C ALA A 226 2.53 3.63 7.11
N SER A 227 3.54 4.20 7.78
CA SER A 227 4.03 3.70 9.08
C SER A 227 2.97 3.79 10.18
N PHE A 228 2.18 4.87 10.18
CA PHE A 228 1.04 5.01 11.09
C PHE A 228 0.01 3.89 10.85
N PHE A 229 -0.38 3.64 9.59
CA PHE A 229 -1.35 2.58 9.31
C PHE A 229 -0.80 1.17 9.55
N SER A 230 0.47 0.91 9.22
CA SER A 230 1.09 -0.40 9.45
C SER A 230 1.25 -0.72 10.93
N SER A 231 1.40 0.29 11.80
CA SER A 231 1.49 0.09 13.25
C SER A 231 0.25 -0.61 13.83
N PHE A 232 -0.95 -0.36 13.30
CA PHE A 232 -2.15 -1.09 13.70
C PHE A 232 -2.09 -2.56 13.28
N ALA A 233 -1.58 -2.86 12.09
CA ALA A 233 -1.45 -4.23 11.61
C ALA A 233 -0.45 -5.02 12.47
N LEU A 234 0.70 -4.42 12.81
CA LEU A 234 1.69 -4.99 13.73
C LEU A 234 1.08 -5.21 15.13
N ALA A 235 0.35 -4.23 15.65
CA ALA A 235 -0.31 -4.34 16.95
C ALA A 235 -1.33 -5.50 16.99
N LEU A 236 -2.16 -5.65 15.95
CA LEU A 236 -3.12 -6.77 15.86
C LEU A 236 -2.42 -8.12 15.66
N TYR A 237 -1.27 -8.14 15.00
CA TYR A 237 -0.48 -9.36 14.80
C TYR A 237 0.02 -9.96 16.12
N SER A 238 0.22 -9.14 17.17
CA SER A 238 0.55 -9.63 18.51
C SER A 238 -0.47 -10.66 19.04
N GLY A 239 -1.76 -10.49 18.72
CA GLY A 239 -2.81 -11.45 19.07
C GLY A 239 -2.68 -12.78 18.31
N ILE A 240 -2.20 -12.74 17.07
CA ILE A 240 -1.92 -13.93 16.26
C ILE A 240 -0.73 -14.69 16.86
N VAL A 241 0.31 -14.00 17.33
CA VAL A 241 1.47 -14.62 17.98
C VAL A 241 1.07 -15.35 19.27
N VAL A 242 0.15 -14.79 20.08
CA VAL A 242 -0.40 -15.51 21.25
C VAL A 242 -1.03 -16.84 20.86
N HIS A 243 -1.70 -16.88 19.70
CA HIS A 243 -2.34 -18.08 19.21
C HIS A 243 -1.33 -19.09 18.67
N GLN A 244 -0.36 -18.65 17.87
CA GLN A 244 0.68 -19.51 17.28
C GLN A 244 1.60 -20.12 18.35
N GLU A 245 2.04 -19.31 19.32
CA GLU A 245 2.97 -19.73 20.37
C GLU A 245 2.26 -20.34 21.60
N ASP A 246 0.93 -20.43 21.57
CA ASP A 246 0.06 -20.86 22.68
C ASP A 246 0.33 -20.10 24.02
N SER A 247 1.01 -18.95 23.97
CA SER A 247 1.61 -18.24 25.11
C SER A 247 1.31 -16.75 25.12
N PHE A 248 0.66 -16.29 26.20
CA PHE A 248 0.37 -14.87 26.42
C PHE A 248 1.64 -14.01 26.57
N ARG A 249 2.68 -14.57 27.20
CA ARG A 249 3.97 -13.87 27.37
C ARG A 249 4.66 -13.62 26.04
N MET A 250 4.54 -14.54 25.08
CA MET A 250 5.11 -14.36 23.74
C MET A 250 4.39 -13.25 22.98
N GLY A 251 3.07 -13.12 23.14
CA GLY A 251 2.33 -11.96 22.60
C GLY A 251 2.82 -10.63 23.16
N LEU A 252 3.03 -10.53 24.47
CA LEU A 252 3.59 -9.31 25.08
C LEU A 252 5.04 -9.04 24.64
N ALA A 253 5.85 -10.09 24.52
CA ALA A 253 7.21 -9.96 24.01
C ALA A 253 7.21 -9.49 22.55
N TYR A 254 6.23 -9.92 21.75
CA TYR A 254 6.08 -9.48 20.38
C TYR A 254 5.79 -7.99 20.26
N ILE A 255 5.04 -7.37 21.18
CA ILE A 255 4.82 -5.91 21.19
C ILE A 255 6.18 -5.18 21.21
N LEU A 256 7.07 -5.59 22.10
CA LEU A 256 8.42 -5.02 22.18
C LEU A 256 9.26 -5.34 20.94
N ALA A 257 9.13 -6.57 20.42
CA ALA A 257 9.85 -7.00 19.23
C ALA A 257 9.36 -6.26 17.96
N ALA A 258 8.07 -5.94 17.84
CA ALA A 258 7.52 -5.22 16.70
C ALA A 258 8.12 -3.82 16.59
N VAL A 259 8.28 -3.13 17.72
CA VAL A 259 8.99 -1.86 17.79
C VAL A 259 10.46 -2.00 17.40
N SER A 260 11.16 -3.03 17.90
CA SER A 260 12.57 -3.22 17.57
C SER A 260 12.79 -3.57 16.09
N ILE A 261 11.93 -4.42 15.52
CA ILE A 261 11.95 -4.78 14.10
C ILE A 261 11.69 -3.55 13.24
N PHE A 262 10.73 -2.70 13.62
CA PHE A 262 10.48 -1.45 12.90
C PHE A 262 11.67 -0.49 12.99
N ASP A 263 12.28 -0.35 14.17
CA ASP A 263 13.45 0.49 14.35
C ASP A 263 14.65 0.00 13.52
N GLU A 264 14.92 -1.30 13.55
CA GLU A 264 15.98 -1.96 12.77
C GLU A 264 15.75 -1.80 11.27
N TYR A 265 14.55 -2.13 10.78
CA TYR A 265 14.18 -1.96 9.38
C TYR A 265 14.38 -0.52 8.89
N THR A 266 13.96 0.45 9.69
CA THR A 266 14.12 1.87 9.34
C THR A 266 15.56 2.37 9.51
N ASN A 267 16.35 1.77 10.41
CA ASN A 267 17.79 2.03 10.51
C ASN A 267 18.51 1.53 9.25
N ASP A 268 18.22 0.32 8.79
CA ASP A 268 18.82 -0.26 7.59
C ASP A 268 18.45 0.53 6.33
N LEU A 269 17.17 0.90 6.18
CA LEU A 269 16.72 1.76 5.08
C LEU A 269 17.47 3.11 5.06
N LEU A 270 17.92 3.57 6.23
CA LEU A 270 18.62 4.83 6.42
C LEU A 270 20.13 4.66 6.67
N ASP A 271 20.70 3.46 6.53
CA ASP A 271 22.10 3.10 6.89
C ASP A 271 22.56 3.70 8.23
N MET A 272 21.67 3.72 9.23
CA MET A 272 21.97 4.16 10.59
C MET A 272 22.48 2.99 11.43
N ARG A 273 23.33 3.26 12.42
CA ARG A 273 23.88 2.19 13.27
C ARG A 273 22.81 1.66 14.23
N GLU A 274 22.68 0.33 14.31
CA GLU A 274 21.75 -0.39 15.20
C GLU A 274 21.77 0.19 16.63
N GLY A 275 20.59 0.58 17.14
CA GLY A 275 20.41 1.09 18.51
C GLY A 275 20.96 2.50 18.77
N SER A 276 21.36 3.26 17.73
CA SER A 276 21.82 4.64 17.89
C SER A 276 21.10 5.60 16.93
N CYS A 277 20.94 6.85 17.35
CA CYS A 277 20.51 7.94 16.46
C CYS A 277 21.67 8.46 15.57
N PHE A 278 22.77 7.72 15.44
CA PHE A 278 23.98 8.17 14.74
C PHE A 278 24.31 7.25 13.55
N MET A 279 24.87 7.85 12.50
CA MET A 279 25.22 7.15 11.26
C MET A 279 26.32 6.09 11.48
N ARG A 280 26.25 4.98 10.73
CA ARG A 280 27.42 4.13 10.48
C ARG A 280 28.42 4.98 9.67
N TYR A 281 29.56 5.32 10.27
CA TYR A 281 30.71 5.88 9.57
C TYR A 281 31.40 4.79 8.75
#